data_AF-A0A366HAK1-F1
#
_entry.id   AF-A0A366HAK1-F1
#
_cell.length_a   1.000
_cell.length_b   1.000
_cell.length_c   1.000
_cell.angle_alpha   90.00
_cell.angle_beta   90.00
_cell.angle_gamma   90.00
#
_symmetry.space_group_name_H-M   'P 1'
#
loop_
_entity.id
_entity.type
_entity.pdbx_description
1 polymer ?
#
loop_
_entity_poly.entity_id
_entity_poly.type
_entity_poly.pdbx_seq_one_letter_code
_entity_poly.pdbx_strand_id
1 'polypeptide(L)'
;MAGHSIPPGMELLHSCDIGLCVNPDHLSIGTHQENMTDMVRKGRAKAPAGSDHWTRHDPERARTIARQNIVKLHGSGEMNNNAKITMDIAASIREAHAANPRQTMTALGKTFGLGREQTRKIIKEIAWKS
;
A
#
# COMPACT_ATOMS: atom_id res chain seq x y z
N MET A 1 30.06 1.65 24.57
CA MET A 1 28.85 1.60 25.42
C MET A 1 28.36 0.16 25.65
N ALA A 2 29.24 -0.78 26.01
CA ALA A 2 28.79 -2.13 26.39
C ALA A 2 28.32 -2.08 27.85
N GLY A 3 27.03 -2.39 28.11
CA GLY A 3 26.49 -2.54 29.46
C GLY A 3 25.75 -1.33 30.07
N HIS A 4 25.51 -0.26 29.31
CA HIS A 4 24.72 0.88 29.78
C HIS A 4 23.28 0.85 29.26
N SER A 5 22.30 1.01 30.15
CA SER A 5 20.90 1.18 29.79
C SER A 5 20.65 2.56 29.19
N ILE A 6 19.88 2.63 28.10
CA ILE A 6 19.42 3.90 27.54
C ILE A 6 18.30 4.45 28.43
N PRO A 7 18.38 5.72 28.89
CA PRO A 7 17.31 6.32 29.69
C PRO A 7 15.96 6.31 28.95
N PRO A 8 14.82 6.18 29.66
CA PRO A 8 13.50 6.27 29.02
C PRO A 8 13.32 7.57 28.24
N GLY A 9 12.79 7.47 27.01
CA GLY A 9 12.56 8.61 26.13
C GLY A 9 13.82 9.15 25.42
N MET A 10 14.96 8.48 25.57
CA MET A 10 16.18 8.79 24.82
C MET A 10 16.45 7.78 23.71
N GLU A 11 17.15 8.25 22.67
CA GLU A 11 17.52 7.52 21.46
C GLU A 11 19.05 7.52 21.31
N LEU A 12 19.56 6.58 20.51
CA LEU A 12 20.94 6.65 20.02
C LEU A 12 20.98 7.45 18.73
N LEU A 13 21.82 8.48 18.71
CA LEU A 13 22.02 9.36 17.57
C LEU A 13 23.34 9.01 16.91
N HIS A 14 23.33 8.92 15.58
CA HIS A 14 24.54 8.77 14.78
C HIS A 14 25.13 10.14 14.41
N SER A 15 26.40 10.35 14.73
CA SER A 15 27.15 11.48 14.17
C SER A 15 27.38 11.30 12.65
N CYS A 16 27.57 10.06 12.20
CA CYS A 16 27.67 9.68 10.79
C CYS A 16 26.30 9.45 10.13
N ASP A 17 26.28 9.40 8.79
CA ASP A 17 25.04 9.18 8.00
C ASP A 17 24.90 7.74 7.50
N ILE A 18 25.59 6.81 8.14
CA ILE A 18 25.59 5.37 7.81
C ILE A 18 24.67 4.65 8.80
N GLY A 19 23.45 4.30 8.36
CA GLY A 19 22.44 3.68 9.23
C GLY A 19 22.82 2.30 9.81
N LEU A 20 23.81 1.62 9.24
CA LEU A 20 24.35 0.34 9.73
C LEU A 20 25.57 0.52 10.66
N CYS A 21 25.96 1.76 10.99
CA CYS A 21 27.14 2.00 11.83
C CYS A 21 26.86 1.62 13.29
N VAL A 22 27.75 0.78 13.84
CA VAL A 22 27.72 0.32 15.24
C VAL A 22 28.94 0.78 16.04
N ASN A 23 29.80 1.64 15.46
CA ASN A 23 30.97 2.16 16.16
C ASN A 23 30.51 3.02 17.36
N PRO A 24 30.84 2.66 18.61
CA PRO A 24 30.43 3.42 19.79
C PRO A 24 30.87 4.89 19.76
N ASP A 25 31.99 5.21 19.10
CA ASP A 25 32.49 6.59 18.99
C ASP A 25 31.59 7.47 18.11
N HIS A 26 30.74 6.86 17.27
CA HIS A 26 29.79 7.55 16.42
C HIS A 26 28.38 7.59 17.02
N LEU A 27 28.17 7.01 18.21
CA LEU A 27 26.88 6.88 18.87
C LEU A 27 26.86 7.76 20.13
N SER A 28 25.87 8.65 20.21
CA SER A 28 25.59 9.45 21.41
C SER A 28 24.15 9.24 21.86
N ILE A 29 23.91 9.42 23.16
CA ILE A 29 22.55 9.44 23.71
C ILE A 29 21.99 10.84 23.52
N GLY A 30 20.75 10.93 23.07
CA GLY A 30 20.04 12.20 22.93
C GLY A 30 18.54 12.00 22.93
N THR A 31 17.83 13.12 22.84
CA THR A 31 16.38 13.16 22.74
C THR A 31 15.93 12.97 21.30
N HIS A 32 14.66 12.58 21.13
CA HIS A 32 14.02 12.55 19.82
C HIS A 32 14.11 13.90 19.10
N GLN A 33 13.97 15.01 19.83
CA GLN A 33 14.05 16.36 19.27
C GLN A 33 15.44 16.68 18.71
N GLU A 34 16.51 16.27 19.40
CA GLU A 34 17.89 16.43 18.91
C GLU A 34 18.14 15.60 17.65
N ASN A 35 17.61 14.37 17.60
CA ASN A 35 17.70 13.51 16.41
C ASN A 35 16.99 14.15 15.21
N MET A 36 15.80 14.71 15.43
CA MET A 36 15.05 15.43 14.39
C MET A 36 15.78 16.69 13.93
N THR A 37 16.37 17.47 14.84
CA THR A 37 17.18 18.64 14.49
C THR A 37 18.41 18.24 13.67
N ASP A 38 19.08 17.14 14.03
CA ASP A 38 20.22 16.60 13.27
C ASP A 38 19.81 16.15 11.86
N MET A 39 18.67 15.44 11.73
CA MET A 39 18.10 15.06 10.44
C MET A 39 17.86 16.28 9.54
N VAL A 40 17.27 17.35 10.09
CA VAL A 40 17.00 18.60 9.37
C VAL A 40 18.30 19.28 8.97
N ARG A 41 19.25 19.42 9.90
CA ARG A 41 20.58 20.02 9.65
C ARG A 41 21.33 19.30 8.53
N LYS A 42 21.23 17.97 8.48
CA LYS A 42 21.82 17.13 7.44
C LYS A 42 21.02 17.08 6.13
N GLY A 43 19.89 17.80 6.05
CA GLY A 43 19.06 17.86 4.84
C GLY A 43 18.24 16.61 4.57
N ARG A 44 18.17 15.65 5.51
CA ARG A 44 17.45 14.38 5.35
C ARG A 44 15.93 14.50 5.54
N ALA A 45 15.45 15.64 6.03
CA ALA A 45 14.03 15.91 6.21
C ALA A 45 13.28 16.31 4.92
N LYS A 46 13.99 16.56 3.81
CA LYS A 46 13.39 17.04 2.55
C LYS A 46 12.83 15.88 1.72
N ALA A 47 11.71 15.32 2.16
CA ALA A 47 10.91 14.45 1.29
C ALA A 47 10.17 15.32 0.26
N PRO A 48 10.18 14.98 -1.04
CA PRO A 48 9.39 15.71 -2.04
C PRO A 48 7.90 15.59 -1.72
N ALA A 49 7.17 16.69 -1.77
CA ALA A 49 5.76 16.76 -1.43
C ALA A 49 5.00 17.67 -2.39
N GLY A 50 3.68 17.54 -2.43
CA GLY A 50 2.83 18.40 -3.25
C GLY A 50 3.21 18.33 -4.73
N SER A 51 3.45 19.50 -5.34
CA SER A 51 3.86 19.63 -6.75
C SER A 51 5.22 19.02 -7.05
N ASP A 52 6.11 18.95 -6.06
CA ASP A 52 7.50 18.50 -6.25
C ASP A 52 7.62 16.97 -6.15
N HIS A 53 6.52 16.29 -5.82
CA HIS A 53 6.47 14.84 -5.79
C HIS A 53 6.35 14.27 -7.21
N TRP A 54 7.18 13.27 -7.53
CA TRP A 54 7.27 12.68 -8.87
C TRP A 54 5.91 12.23 -9.44
N THR A 55 4.96 11.81 -8.57
CA THR A 55 3.62 11.40 -9.03
C THR A 55 2.78 12.54 -9.60
N ARG A 56 3.13 13.81 -9.33
CA ARG A 56 2.50 14.97 -9.95
C ARG A 56 3.12 15.31 -11.30
N HIS A 57 4.42 15.10 -11.45
CA HIS A 57 5.12 15.33 -12.72
C HIS A 57 4.81 14.26 -13.76
N ASP A 58 4.58 13.02 -13.32
CA ASP A 58 4.29 11.89 -14.20
C ASP A 58 3.07 11.09 -13.71
N PRO A 59 1.85 11.59 -13.98
CA PRO A 59 0.62 10.95 -13.53
C PRO A 59 0.41 9.59 -14.20
N GLU A 60 0.95 9.35 -15.38
CA GLU A 60 0.79 8.08 -16.10
C GLU A 60 1.66 6.98 -15.49
N ARG A 61 2.94 7.27 -15.21
CA ARG A 61 3.81 6.37 -14.45
C ARG A 61 3.27 6.12 -13.05
N ALA A 62 2.74 7.16 -12.38
CA ALA A 62 2.13 7.01 -11.06
C ALA A 62 0.97 6.02 -11.09
N ARG A 63 0.06 6.15 -12.07
CA ARG A 63 -1.05 5.20 -12.27
C ARG A 63 -0.56 3.79 -12.56
N THR A 64 0.47 3.66 -13.38
CA THR A 64 1.06 2.36 -13.74
C THR A 64 1.65 1.66 -12.53
N ILE A 65 2.49 2.35 -11.75
CA ILE A 65 3.10 1.81 -10.53
C ILE A 65 2.03 1.49 -9.48
N ALA A 66 1.04 2.37 -9.28
CA ALA A 66 -0.07 2.09 -8.37
C ALA A 66 -0.83 0.81 -8.76
N ARG A 67 -1.11 0.64 -10.06
CA ARG A 67 -1.77 -0.58 -10.57
C ARG A 67 -0.94 -1.83 -10.34
N GLN A 68 0.37 -1.78 -10.66
CA GLN A 68 1.29 -2.90 -10.46
C GLN A 68 1.41 -3.28 -8.98
N ASN A 69 1.58 -2.28 -8.11
CA ASN A 69 1.71 -2.50 -6.67
C ASN A 69 0.44 -3.10 -6.06
N ILE A 70 -0.75 -2.63 -6.45
CA ILE A 70 -2.02 -3.20 -5.98
C ILE A 70 -2.11 -4.69 -6.33
N VAL A 71 -1.81 -5.07 -7.58
CA VAL A 71 -1.85 -6.46 -8.02
C VAL A 71 -0.79 -7.30 -7.31
N LYS A 72 0.43 -6.78 -7.16
CA LYS A 72 1.56 -7.48 -6.52
C LYS A 72 1.38 -7.66 -5.01
N LEU A 73 0.85 -6.67 -4.31
CA LEU A 73 0.71 -6.66 -2.85
C LEU A 73 -0.54 -7.37 -2.36
N HIS A 74 -1.66 -7.22 -3.07
CA HIS A 74 -2.96 -7.68 -2.60
C HIS A 74 -3.57 -8.79 -3.46
N GLY A 75 -2.91 -9.24 -4.54
CA GLY A 75 -3.53 -10.14 -5.50
C GLY A 75 -4.77 -9.52 -6.16
N SER A 76 -5.38 -10.28 -7.08
CA SER A 76 -6.69 -9.94 -7.63
C SER A 76 -7.60 -11.15 -7.52
N GLY A 77 -8.91 -10.90 -7.50
CA GLY A 77 -9.89 -11.97 -7.35
C GLY A 77 -9.65 -12.77 -6.07
N GLU A 78 -9.58 -14.09 -6.18
CA GLU A 78 -9.46 -15.03 -5.05
C GLU A 78 -8.14 -14.93 -4.31
N MET A 79 -7.10 -14.46 -5.01
CA MET A 79 -5.77 -14.26 -4.41
C MET A 79 -5.74 -13.09 -3.42
N ASN A 80 -6.79 -12.26 -3.37
CA ASN A 80 -6.86 -11.19 -2.39
C ASN A 80 -7.33 -11.73 -1.04
N ASN A 81 -6.50 -11.57 -0.02
CA ASN A 81 -6.79 -12.01 1.34
C ASN A 81 -8.08 -11.41 1.94
N ASN A 82 -8.57 -10.29 1.37
CA ASN A 82 -9.83 -9.66 1.75
C ASN A 82 -10.97 -9.94 0.74
N ALA A 83 -10.77 -10.87 -0.19
CA ALA A 83 -11.82 -11.32 -1.09
C ALA A 83 -12.89 -12.07 -0.30
N LYS A 84 -14.15 -11.69 -0.54
CA LYS A 84 -15.32 -12.27 0.14
C LYS A 84 -16.07 -13.30 -0.70
N ILE A 85 -15.61 -13.55 -1.91
CA ILE A 85 -16.24 -14.46 -2.87
C ILE A 85 -15.18 -15.38 -3.45
N THR A 86 -15.58 -16.52 -3.98
CA THR A 86 -14.69 -17.49 -4.64
C THR A 86 -14.78 -17.38 -6.15
N MET A 87 -13.88 -18.06 -6.87
CA MET A 87 -13.97 -18.18 -8.34
C MET A 87 -15.30 -18.82 -8.79
N ASP A 88 -15.84 -19.76 -8.01
CA ASP A 88 -17.12 -20.41 -8.30
C ASP A 88 -18.29 -19.43 -8.25
N ILE A 89 -18.35 -18.58 -7.21
CA ILE A 89 -19.39 -17.54 -7.11
C ILE A 89 -19.26 -16.54 -8.26
N ALA A 90 -18.01 -16.19 -8.65
CA ALA A 90 -17.77 -15.35 -9.80
C ALA A 90 -18.29 -15.98 -11.11
N ALA A 91 -18.12 -17.30 -11.28
CA ALA A 91 -18.65 -18.05 -12.41
C ALA A 91 -20.19 -18.04 -12.43
N SER A 92 -20.85 -18.31 -11.29
CA SER A 92 -22.31 -18.26 -11.17
C SER A 92 -22.89 -16.88 -11.50
N ILE A 93 -22.20 -15.79 -11.14
CA ILE A 93 -22.60 -14.43 -11.51
C ILE A 93 -22.53 -14.22 -13.03
N ARG A 94 -21.51 -14.77 -13.69
CA ARG A 94 -21.38 -14.66 -15.16
C ARG A 94 -22.47 -15.47 -15.87
N GLU A 95 -22.79 -16.67 -15.39
CA GLU A 95 -23.87 -17.49 -15.92
C GLU A 95 -25.23 -16.79 -15.77
N ALA A 96 -25.52 -16.23 -14.59
CA ALA A 96 -26.75 -15.48 -14.34
C ALA A 96 -26.87 -14.25 -15.26
N HIS A 97 -25.76 -13.54 -15.50
CA HIS A 97 -25.74 -12.44 -16.47
C HIS A 97 -25.96 -12.91 -17.91
N ALA A 98 -25.36 -14.04 -18.31
CA ALA A 98 -25.55 -14.60 -19.65
C ALA A 98 -27.01 -15.03 -19.90
N ALA A 99 -27.68 -15.57 -18.87
CA ALA A 99 -29.08 -15.95 -18.94
C ALA A 99 -30.05 -14.75 -19.03
N ASN A 100 -29.69 -13.59 -18.45
CA ASN A 100 -30.47 -12.36 -18.56
C ASN A 100 -29.60 -11.10 -18.71
N PRO A 101 -29.13 -10.80 -19.93
CA PRO A 101 -28.24 -9.66 -20.17
C PRO A 101 -28.90 -8.29 -19.96
N ARG A 102 -30.25 -8.23 -19.91
CA ARG A 102 -30.99 -6.98 -19.66
C ARG A 102 -31.08 -6.65 -18.18
N GLN A 103 -30.75 -7.59 -17.29
CA GLN A 103 -30.74 -7.34 -15.85
C GLN A 103 -29.63 -6.35 -15.49
N THR A 104 -29.95 -5.38 -14.63
CA THR A 104 -28.95 -4.40 -14.20
C THR A 104 -27.90 -5.06 -13.30
N MET A 105 -26.64 -4.61 -13.42
CA MET A 105 -25.54 -5.06 -12.56
C MET A 105 -25.82 -4.89 -11.07
N THR A 106 -26.62 -3.88 -10.70
CA THR A 106 -27.03 -3.63 -9.31
C THR A 106 -28.01 -4.70 -8.84
N ALA A 107 -29.03 -5.01 -9.64
CA ALA A 107 -30.00 -6.05 -9.31
C ALA A 107 -29.34 -7.43 -9.24
N LEU A 108 -28.47 -7.74 -10.19
CA LEU A 108 -27.69 -8.97 -10.21
C LEU A 108 -26.73 -9.03 -9.02
N GLY A 109 -25.99 -7.97 -8.72
CA GLY A 109 -25.09 -7.95 -7.56
C GLY A 109 -25.84 -8.22 -6.26
N LYS A 110 -27.03 -7.63 -6.09
CA LYS A 110 -27.82 -7.76 -4.86
C LYS A 110 -28.23 -9.20 -4.56
N THR A 111 -28.44 -10.06 -5.56
CA THR A 111 -28.75 -11.48 -5.34
C THR A 111 -27.57 -12.25 -4.75
N PHE A 112 -26.34 -11.77 -4.97
CA PHE A 112 -25.10 -12.36 -4.44
C PHE A 112 -24.51 -11.55 -3.27
N GLY A 113 -25.24 -10.56 -2.73
CA GLY A 113 -24.74 -9.68 -1.67
C GLY A 113 -23.63 -8.72 -2.10
N LEU A 114 -23.50 -8.46 -3.41
CA LEU A 114 -22.46 -7.63 -4.01
C LEU A 114 -22.99 -6.26 -4.47
N GLY A 115 -22.11 -5.26 -4.37
CA GLY A 115 -22.34 -3.96 -4.97
C GLY A 115 -22.13 -3.97 -6.49
N ARG A 116 -22.80 -3.05 -7.20
CA ARG A 116 -22.77 -2.88 -8.67
C ARG A 116 -21.36 -2.97 -9.27
N GLU A 117 -20.38 -2.33 -8.63
CA GLU A 117 -19.01 -2.24 -9.16
C GLU A 117 -18.26 -3.57 -9.06
N GLN A 118 -18.50 -4.37 -8.02
CA GLN A 118 -17.91 -5.71 -7.90
C GLN A 118 -18.50 -6.63 -8.97
N THR A 119 -19.82 -6.61 -9.16
CA THR A 119 -20.51 -7.35 -10.22
C THR A 119 -19.98 -6.99 -11.61
N ARG A 120 -19.78 -5.70 -11.88
CA ARG A 120 -19.20 -5.23 -13.15
C ARG A 120 -17.77 -5.77 -13.35
N LYS A 121 -16.92 -5.75 -12.32
CA LYS A 121 -15.54 -6.26 -12.40
C LYS A 121 -15.48 -7.77 -12.63
N ILE A 122 -16.46 -8.53 -12.13
CA ILE A 122 -16.60 -9.97 -12.36
C ILE A 122 -17.00 -10.25 -13.82
N ILE A 123 -18.03 -9.55 -14.31
CA ILE A 123 -18.57 -9.75 -15.67
C ILE A 123 -17.59 -9.26 -16.75
N LYS A 124 -16.83 -8.20 -16.48
CA LYS A 124 -15.78 -7.68 -17.38
C LYS A 124 -14.43 -8.37 -17.21
N GLU A 125 -14.34 -9.42 -16.39
CA GLU A 125 -13.10 -10.17 -16.11
C GLU A 125 -11.92 -9.25 -15.74
N ILE A 126 -12.19 -8.23 -14.92
CA ILE A 126 -11.17 -7.29 -14.48
C ILE A 126 -10.43 -7.84 -13.25
N ALA A 127 -11.17 -8.35 -12.27
CA ALA A 127 -10.63 -8.79 -10.98
C ALA A 127 -10.61 -10.32 -10.84
N TRP A 128 -11.68 -10.98 -11.30
CA TRP A 128 -11.79 -12.43 -11.34
C TRP A 128 -11.57 -12.83 -12.79
N LYS A 129 -10.34 -13.20 -13.13
CA LYS A 129 -9.98 -13.67 -14.47
C LYS A 129 -9.93 -15.19 -14.44
N SER A 130 -10.54 -15.81 -15.44
CA SER A 130 -10.46 -17.26 -15.66
C SER A 130 -9.10 -17.63 -16.23
#